data_AF-A0AAD8LBG8-F1
#
_entry.id   AF-A0AAD8LBG8-F1
#
_cell.length_a   1.000
_cell.length_b   1.000
_cell.length_c   1.000
_cell.angle_alpha   90.00
_cell.angle_beta   90.00
_cell.angle_gamma   90.00
#
_symmetry.space_group_name_H-M   'P 1'
#
loop_
_entity.id
_entity.type
_entity.pdbx_description
1 polymer ?
#
loop_
_entity_poly.entity_id
_entity_poly.type
_entity_poly.pdbx_seq_one_letter_code
_entity_poly.pdbx_strand_id
1 'polypeptide(L)'
;MMSANGFTICHPELSSLTLESGCLDVNLVVPRLKNLTIKYWPAKFLISAPDLFSLRYRDEYDFLELSADFLHLEKVDICICCSSKDKKDARKIICLLQQLHSVKSLTLNSESIKVLSSYTKLISHQPSPFTKLNGLKIYPRYVDEKQSEFTLATEVKKYLLDSSPDATFTMVSHEEIIAVKNVTIARKLMIKLGAALDKLKENSETNTSDMDQDEAPSESHIATVEEQVEDLNEVVMTGTSRITEILQEIEETLTKLPKSHRDKLQARFYCLCAEADTVMRPIV
;
A
#
# COMPACT_ATOMS: atom_id res chain seq x y z
N MET A 1 -22.45 25.52 -12.58
CA MET A 1 -22.64 26.17 -11.26
C MET A 1 -22.09 25.22 -10.20
N MET A 2 -20.98 25.58 -9.54
CA MET A 2 -20.45 24.80 -8.41
C MET A 2 -21.41 24.95 -7.22
N SER A 3 -21.62 23.86 -6.47
CA SER A 3 -22.25 23.93 -5.16
C SER A 3 -21.36 24.78 -4.23
N ALA A 4 -21.93 25.44 -3.23
CA ALA A 4 -21.21 26.39 -2.37
C ALA A 4 -20.11 25.76 -1.47
N ASN A 5 -19.88 24.45 -1.54
CA ASN A 5 -18.99 23.69 -0.66
C ASN A 5 -17.83 23.03 -1.43
N GLY A 6 -17.13 23.80 -2.27
CA GLY A 6 -15.97 23.31 -3.00
C GLY A 6 -14.81 24.30 -3.02
N PHE A 7 -13.61 23.80 -3.31
CA PHE A 7 -12.43 24.64 -3.51
C PHE A 7 -11.75 24.35 -4.86
N THR A 8 -10.99 25.33 -5.33
CA THR A 8 -10.25 25.24 -6.58
C THR A 8 -8.76 25.14 -6.31
N ILE A 9 -8.09 24.17 -6.92
CA ILE A 9 -6.63 24.10 -6.99
C ILE A 9 -6.23 24.56 -8.39
N CYS A 10 -5.58 25.72 -8.47
CA CYS A 10 -5.02 26.24 -9.72
C CYS A 10 -3.50 26.36 -9.54
N HIS A 11 -2.76 25.45 -10.17
CA HIS A 11 -1.29 25.43 -10.07
C HIS A 11 -0.67 24.95 -11.39
N PRO A 12 -0.26 25.87 -12.29
CA PRO A 12 0.17 25.55 -13.65
C PRO A 12 1.31 24.54 -13.74
N GLU A 13 2.25 24.59 -12.81
CA GLU A 13 3.46 23.76 -12.79
C GLU A 13 3.32 22.47 -11.96
N LEU A 14 2.14 22.20 -11.38
CA LEU A 14 1.95 21.04 -10.52
C LEU A 14 1.94 19.76 -11.37
N SER A 15 2.91 18.88 -11.14
CA SER A 15 3.08 17.64 -11.92
C SER A 15 2.53 16.39 -11.22
N SER A 16 2.35 16.44 -9.90
CA SER A 16 1.79 15.35 -9.10
C SER A 16 0.96 15.91 -7.95
N LEU A 17 -0.21 15.31 -7.70
CA LEU A 17 -1.11 15.70 -6.64
C LEU A 17 -1.68 14.47 -5.94
N THR A 18 -1.69 14.51 -4.61
CA THR A 18 -2.39 13.54 -3.76
C THR A 18 -3.42 14.29 -2.91
N LEU A 19 -4.67 13.86 -2.98
CA LEU A 19 -5.77 14.33 -2.14
C LEU A 19 -6.24 13.16 -1.27
N GLU A 20 -6.29 13.37 0.03
CA GLU A 20 -6.60 12.34 1.02
C GLU A 20 -7.53 12.90 2.09
N SER A 21 -8.56 12.14 2.47
CA SER A 21 -9.44 12.40 3.61
C SER A 21 -10.15 13.76 3.57
N GLY A 22 -10.90 14.03 2.49
CA GLY A 22 -11.68 15.27 2.34
C GLY A 22 -13.13 15.02 1.95
N CYS A 23 -13.93 16.07 1.96
CA CYS A 23 -15.38 15.98 1.74
C CYS A 23 -15.96 17.14 0.91
N LEU A 24 -15.11 18.00 0.37
CA LEU A 24 -15.51 19.17 -0.42
C LEU A 24 -15.36 18.87 -1.90
N ASP A 25 -16.25 19.45 -2.72
CA ASP A 25 -16.12 19.40 -4.17
C ASP A 25 -14.80 20.04 -4.61
N VAL A 26 -14.08 19.42 -5.54
CA VAL A 26 -12.76 19.90 -5.97
C VAL A 26 -12.77 20.25 -7.45
N ASN A 27 -12.34 21.47 -7.77
CA ASN A 27 -12.03 21.90 -9.12
C ASN A 27 -10.51 21.95 -9.32
N LEU A 28 -9.97 21.12 -10.19
CA LEU A 28 -8.54 21.04 -10.49
C LEU A 28 -8.26 21.71 -11.82
N VAL A 29 -7.53 22.84 -11.81
CA VAL A 29 -7.05 23.53 -13.02
C VAL A 29 -5.53 23.47 -13.02
N VAL A 30 -5.00 22.35 -13.49
CA VAL A 30 -3.60 21.95 -13.32
C VAL A 30 -3.08 21.36 -14.62
N PRO A 31 -2.76 22.21 -15.62
CA PRO A 31 -2.50 21.79 -16.99
C PRO A 31 -1.36 20.77 -17.14
N ARG A 32 -0.31 20.88 -16.31
CA ARG A 32 0.87 20.00 -16.34
C ARG A 32 0.78 18.79 -15.40
N LEU A 33 -0.38 18.55 -14.79
CA LEU A 33 -0.55 17.44 -13.85
C LEU A 33 -0.42 16.10 -14.58
N LYS A 34 0.56 15.30 -14.19
CA LYS A 34 0.79 13.96 -14.76
C LYS A 34 0.23 12.86 -13.89
N ASN A 35 0.27 13.02 -12.57
CA ASN A 35 -0.14 12.00 -11.61
C ASN A 35 -1.18 12.56 -10.63
N LEU A 36 -2.33 11.90 -10.53
CA LEU A 36 -3.37 12.23 -9.58
C LEU A 36 -3.68 11.02 -8.72
N THR A 37 -3.59 11.19 -7.40
CA THR A 37 -4.07 10.21 -6.42
C THR A 37 -5.18 10.83 -5.58
N ILE A 38 -6.34 10.19 -5.53
CA ILE A 38 -7.48 10.58 -4.69
C ILE A 38 -7.80 9.41 -3.78
N LYS A 39 -7.89 9.67 -2.48
CA LYS A 39 -8.21 8.67 -1.46
C LYS A 39 -9.25 9.20 -0.47
N TYR A 40 -10.25 8.39 -0.16
CA TYR A 40 -11.23 8.68 0.91
C TYR A 40 -11.82 10.09 0.76
N TRP A 41 -12.39 10.34 -0.42
CA TRP A 41 -12.88 11.65 -0.81
C TRP A 41 -14.22 11.54 -1.55
N PRO A 42 -15.33 11.37 -0.82
CA PRO A 42 -16.67 11.22 -1.39
C PRO A 42 -17.23 12.59 -1.83
N ALA A 43 -16.60 13.21 -2.83
CA ALA A 43 -17.04 14.48 -3.40
C ALA A 43 -16.82 14.53 -4.91
N LYS A 44 -17.36 15.55 -5.58
CA LYS A 44 -17.26 15.68 -7.02
C LYS A 44 -15.93 16.28 -7.45
N PHE A 45 -15.41 15.80 -8.58
CA PHE A 45 -14.15 16.28 -9.14
C PHE A 45 -14.37 16.86 -10.55
N LEU A 46 -14.16 18.17 -10.68
CA LEU A 46 -14.06 18.84 -11.98
C LEU A 46 -12.57 18.93 -12.33
N ILE A 47 -12.08 18.10 -13.24
CA ILE A 47 -10.64 17.98 -13.50
C ILE A 47 -10.31 18.54 -14.88
N SER A 48 -9.57 19.64 -14.92
CA SER A 48 -8.92 20.17 -16.11
C SER A 48 -7.41 19.91 -16.02
N ALA A 49 -7.03 18.71 -16.48
CA ALA A 49 -5.66 18.22 -16.50
C ALA A 49 -5.41 17.46 -17.83
N PRO A 50 -5.21 18.18 -18.95
CA PRO A 50 -5.02 17.57 -20.26
C PRO A 50 -3.86 16.57 -20.30
N ASP A 51 -2.75 16.86 -19.61
CA ASP A 51 -1.56 16.01 -19.60
C ASP A 51 -1.62 14.87 -18.56
N LEU A 52 -2.80 14.61 -17.97
CA LEU A 52 -2.95 13.58 -16.94
C LEU A 52 -2.65 12.20 -17.52
N PHE A 53 -1.58 11.61 -17.01
CA PHE A 53 -1.06 10.32 -17.49
C PHE A 53 -1.46 9.17 -16.57
N SER A 54 -1.55 9.42 -15.26
CA SER A 54 -1.89 8.43 -14.25
C SER A 54 -2.94 8.92 -13.26
N LEU A 55 -3.96 8.10 -13.04
CA LEU A 55 -5.01 8.32 -12.05
C LEU A 55 -5.09 7.12 -11.10
N ARG A 56 -5.02 7.38 -9.80
CA ARG A 56 -5.36 6.43 -8.75
C ARG A 56 -6.52 6.95 -7.93
N TYR A 57 -7.59 6.18 -7.86
CA TYR A 57 -8.77 6.50 -7.07
C TYR A 57 -9.07 5.38 -6.08
N ARG A 58 -9.25 5.74 -4.81
CA ARG A 58 -9.67 4.81 -3.76
C ARG A 58 -10.72 5.44 -2.86
N ASP A 59 -11.89 4.83 -2.78
CA ASP A 59 -12.94 5.31 -1.90
C ASP A 59 -13.74 4.16 -1.26
N GLU A 60 -14.42 4.47 -0.16
CA GLU A 60 -15.21 3.55 0.66
C GLU A 60 -16.72 3.71 0.49
N TYR A 61 -17.18 4.83 -0.07
CA TYR A 61 -18.59 5.20 -0.05
C TYR A 61 -19.10 5.70 -1.40
N ASP A 62 -18.24 6.32 -2.22
CA ASP A 62 -18.71 6.98 -3.43
C ASP A 62 -17.87 6.72 -4.69
N PHE A 63 -18.51 7.02 -5.81
CA PHE A 63 -17.93 6.90 -7.14
C PHE A 63 -17.28 8.21 -7.57
N LEU A 64 -16.15 8.09 -8.24
CA LEU A 64 -15.51 9.21 -8.89
C LEU A 64 -16.38 9.67 -10.06
N GLU A 65 -16.96 10.87 -9.95
CA GLU A 65 -17.58 11.56 -11.07
C GLU A 65 -16.53 12.40 -11.78
N LEU A 66 -16.19 12.03 -13.01
CA LEU A 66 -15.27 12.77 -13.86
C LEU A 66 -16.06 13.61 -14.86
N SER A 67 -15.60 14.83 -15.09
CA SER A 67 -16.24 15.80 -15.99
C SER A 67 -15.44 16.09 -17.25
N ALA A 68 -14.32 15.39 -17.48
CA ALA A 68 -13.36 15.70 -18.52
C ALA A 68 -12.98 14.46 -19.34
N ASP A 69 -12.66 14.71 -20.60
CA ASP A 69 -12.10 13.70 -21.50
C ASP A 69 -10.59 13.60 -21.26
N PHE A 70 -10.14 12.43 -20.81
CA PHE A 70 -8.73 12.19 -20.53
C PHE A 70 -8.03 11.51 -21.71
N LEU A 71 -7.70 12.31 -22.73
CA LEU A 71 -7.10 11.82 -23.99
C LEU A 71 -5.71 11.20 -23.79
N HIS A 72 -4.98 11.60 -22.76
CA HIS A 72 -3.60 11.16 -22.48
C HIS A 72 -3.48 10.21 -21.28
N LEU A 73 -4.59 9.82 -20.65
CA LEU A 73 -4.59 8.97 -19.47
C LEU A 73 -4.31 7.53 -19.85
N GLU A 74 -3.14 7.03 -19.47
CA GLU A 74 -2.68 5.69 -19.83
C GLU A 74 -2.76 4.69 -18.67
N LYS A 75 -2.64 5.14 -17.43
CA LYS A 75 -2.57 4.27 -16.24
C LYS A 75 -3.66 4.62 -15.24
N VAL A 76 -4.56 3.68 -15.00
CA VAL A 76 -5.69 3.88 -14.07
C VAL A 76 -5.77 2.75 -13.07
N ASP A 77 -5.90 3.12 -11.80
CA ASP A 77 -6.06 2.22 -10.65
C ASP A 77 -7.28 2.68 -9.84
N ILE A 78 -8.38 1.93 -9.92
CA ILE A 78 -9.67 2.26 -9.31
C ILE A 78 -10.05 1.20 -8.28
N CYS A 79 -10.28 1.67 -7.06
CA CYS A 79 -10.67 0.89 -5.91
C CYS A 79 -11.97 1.44 -5.31
N ILE A 80 -13.10 0.82 -5.61
CA ILE A 80 -14.42 1.32 -5.15
C ILE A 80 -15.07 0.30 -4.23
N CYS A 81 -15.61 0.74 -3.10
CA CYS A 81 -16.41 -0.14 -2.25
C CYS A 81 -17.85 -0.01 -2.70
N CYS A 82 -18.49 -1.14 -3.00
CA CYS A 82 -19.91 -1.17 -3.32
C CYS A 82 -20.60 -1.87 -2.16
N SER A 83 -21.01 -1.09 -1.15
CA SER A 83 -21.80 -1.62 -0.03
C SER A 83 -23.20 -2.04 -0.51
N SER A 84 -23.77 -1.28 -1.46
CA SER A 84 -24.93 -1.67 -2.25
C SER A 84 -24.50 -2.34 -3.56
N LYS A 85 -25.12 -3.48 -3.89
CA LYS A 85 -25.04 -4.09 -5.24
C LYS A 85 -26.22 -3.64 -6.07
N ASP A 86 -26.48 -2.33 -6.13
CA ASP A 86 -27.66 -1.81 -6.81
C ASP A 86 -27.38 -1.49 -8.30
N LYS A 87 -28.45 -1.25 -9.05
CA LYS A 87 -28.38 -0.94 -10.48
C LYS A 87 -27.77 0.45 -10.75
N LYS A 88 -27.85 1.38 -9.80
CA LYS A 88 -27.34 2.75 -9.94
C LYS A 88 -25.81 2.73 -9.87
N ASP A 89 -25.25 1.95 -8.97
CA ASP A 89 -23.83 1.72 -8.81
C ASP A 89 -23.23 1.07 -10.07
N ALA A 90 -23.90 0.05 -10.60
CA ALA A 90 -23.50 -0.55 -11.87
C ALA A 90 -23.44 0.48 -13.02
N ARG A 91 -24.43 1.39 -13.10
CA ARG A 91 -24.42 2.47 -14.10
C ARG A 91 -23.28 3.45 -13.88
N LYS A 92 -23.00 3.84 -12.62
CA LYS A 92 -21.88 4.74 -12.30
C LYS A 92 -20.54 4.12 -12.71
N ILE A 93 -20.33 2.83 -12.45
CA ILE A 93 -19.13 2.09 -12.91
C ILE A 93 -19.04 2.12 -14.43
N ILE A 94 -20.12 1.80 -15.14
CA ILE A 94 -20.15 1.78 -16.61
C ILE A 94 -19.79 3.16 -17.17
N CYS A 95 -20.41 4.23 -16.68
CA CYS A 95 -20.11 5.60 -17.10
C CYS A 95 -18.64 5.95 -16.87
N LEU A 96 -18.10 5.61 -15.69
CA LEU A 96 -16.69 5.83 -15.38
C LEU A 96 -15.77 5.08 -16.35
N LEU A 97 -16.04 3.79 -16.62
CA LEU A 97 -15.22 3.01 -17.55
C LEU A 97 -15.26 3.57 -18.98
N GLN A 98 -16.42 4.06 -19.44
CA GLN A 98 -16.58 4.68 -20.76
C GLN A 98 -15.75 5.97 -20.93
N GLN A 99 -15.50 6.70 -19.85
CA GLN A 99 -14.66 7.91 -19.87
C GLN A 99 -13.16 7.59 -19.99
N LEU A 100 -12.75 6.35 -19.74
CA LEU A 100 -11.35 5.90 -19.66
C LEU A 100 -10.85 5.27 -20.96
N HIS A 101 -11.34 5.74 -22.11
CA HIS A 101 -11.16 5.10 -23.42
C HIS A 101 -9.70 5.01 -23.92
N SER A 102 -8.80 5.89 -23.45
CA SER A 102 -7.39 5.95 -23.86
C SER A 102 -6.44 5.11 -22.99
N VAL A 103 -6.97 4.46 -21.95
CA VAL A 103 -6.17 3.73 -20.96
C VAL A 103 -5.47 2.51 -21.57
N LYS A 104 -4.18 2.37 -21.26
CA LYS A 104 -3.34 1.22 -21.63
C LYS A 104 -3.17 0.21 -20.50
N SER A 105 -3.23 0.66 -19.25
CA SER A 105 -3.13 -0.17 -18.07
C SER A 105 -4.23 0.16 -17.08
N LEU A 106 -5.14 -0.79 -16.89
CA LEU A 106 -6.28 -0.65 -16.00
C LEU A 106 -6.16 -1.63 -14.83
N THR A 107 -6.28 -1.12 -13.61
CA THR A 107 -6.38 -1.91 -12.39
C THR A 107 -7.73 -1.64 -11.73
N LEU A 108 -8.50 -2.70 -11.47
CA LEU A 108 -9.82 -2.64 -10.83
C LEU A 108 -9.86 -3.57 -9.63
N ASN A 109 -10.65 -3.24 -8.62
CA ASN A 109 -10.93 -4.15 -7.53
C ASN A 109 -12.07 -5.14 -7.88
N SER A 110 -12.07 -6.32 -7.27
CA SER A 110 -13.02 -7.41 -7.57
C SER A 110 -14.48 -7.04 -7.26
N GLU A 111 -14.74 -6.15 -6.31
CA GLU A 111 -16.09 -5.70 -5.96
C GLU A 111 -16.75 -4.94 -7.11
N SER A 112 -16.00 -4.08 -7.81
CA SER A 112 -16.49 -3.39 -9.01
C SER A 112 -16.92 -4.40 -10.08
N ILE A 113 -16.17 -5.47 -10.23
CA ILE A 113 -16.46 -6.55 -11.19
C ILE A 113 -17.69 -7.36 -10.74
N LYS A 114 -17.83 -7.68 -9.45
CA LYS A 114 -19.01 -8.37 -8.89
C LYS A 114 -20.30 -7.59 -9.14
N VAL A 115 -20.26 -6.25 -9.05
CA VAL A 115 -21.41 -5.38 -9.37
C VAL A 115 -21.74 -5.48 -10.86
N LEU A 116 -20.76 -5.35 -11.75
CA LEU A 116 -20.98 -5.50 -13.19
C LEU A 116 -21.54 -6.88 -13.55
N SER A 117 -21.02 -7.95 -12.95
CA SER A 117 -21.52 -9.32 -13.15
C SER A 117 -22.97 -9.51 -12.68
N SER A 118 -23.44 -8.72 -11.72
CA SER A 118 -24.83 -8.77 -11.26
C SER A 118 -25.80 -8.09 -12.25
N TYR A 119 -25.27 -7.24 -13.15
CA TYR A 119 -26.04 -6.42 -14.10
C TYR A 119 -25.51 -6.54 -15.53
N THR A 120 -25.11 -7.74 -15.96
CA THR A 120 -24.55 -7.99 -17.30
C THR A 120 -25.43 -7.48 -18.46
N LYS A 121 -26.75 -7.47 -18.29
CA LYS A 121 -27.70 -6.90 -19.26
C LYS A 121 -27.45 -5.41 -19.59
N LEU A 122 -26.78 -4.66 -18.71
CA LEU A 122 -26.42 -3.26 -18.95
C LEU A 122 -25.24 -3.11 -19.92
N ILE A 123 -24.39 -4.14 -20.01
CA ILE A 123 -23.14 -4.13 -20.78
C ILE A 123 -23.14 -5.13 -21.95
N SER A 124 -24.08 -6.06 -22.01
CA SER A 124 -24.11 -7.14 -23.00
C SER A 124 -24.12 -6.68 -24.46
N HIS A 125 -24.67 -5.49 -24.72
CA HIS A 125 -24.76 -4.89 -26.06
C HIS A 125 -23.86 -3.66 -26.22
N GLN A 126 -23.11 -3.30 -25.17
CA GLN A 126 -22.19 -2.16 -25.22
C GLN A 126 -20.87 -2.62 -25.84
N PRO A 127 -20.24 -1.79 -26.69
CA PRO A 127 -18.88 -2.06 -27.13
C PRO A 127 -17.92 -1.96 -25.94
N SER A 128 -16.74 -2.57 -26.07
CA SER A 128 -15.69 -2.37 -25.06
C SER A 128 -15.32 -0.88 -25.01
N PRO A 129 -15.19 -0.29 -23.81
CA PRO A 129 -14.82 1.11 -23.70
C PRO A 129 -13.32 1.32 -23.96
N PHE A 130 -12.51 0.25 -24.02
CA PHE A 130 -11.06 0.35 -24.12
C PHE A 130 -10.56 -0.10 -25.50
N THR A 131 -10.03 0.84 -26.27
CA THR A 131 -9.50 0.56 -27.63
C THR A 131 -7.99 0.38 -27.66
N LYS A 132 -7.29 0.73 -26.57
CA LYS A 132 -5.81 0.76 -26.48
C LYS A 132 -5.28 -0.03 -25.28
N LEU A 133 -6.07 -0.95 -24.72
CA LEU A 133 -5.71 -1.62 -23.49
C LEU A 133 -4.60 -2.63 -23.74
N ASN A 134 -3.49 -2.49 -23.02
CA ASN A 134 -2.39 -3.45 -23.05
C ASN A 134 -2.44 -4.39 -21.84
N GLY A 135 -3.07 -3.96 -20.74
CA GLY A 135 -3.14 -4.75 -19.51
C GLY A 135 -4.35 -4.42 -18.65
N LEU A 136 -5.06 -5.47 -18.22
CA LEU A 136 -6.11 -5.42 -17.22
C LEU A 136 -5.68 -6.24 -16.01
N LYS A 137 -5.66 -5.61 -14.83
CA LYS A 137 -5.41 -6.26 -13.55
C LYS A 137 -6.64 -6.16 -12.67
N ILE A 138 -7.11 -7.29 -12.13
CA ILE A 138 -8.19 -7.33 -11.14
C ILE A 138 -7.61 -7.81 -9.82
N TYR A 139 -7.87 -7.10 -8.72
CA TYR A 139 -7.37 -7.48 -7.40
C TYR A 139 -8.48 -7.50 -6.34
N PRO A 140 -8.43 -8.39 -5.34
CA PRO A 140 -9.38 -8.36 -4.24
C PRO A 140 -9.06 -7.22 -3.27
N ARG A 141 -10.09 -6.49 -2.83
CA ARG A 141 -9.92 -5.39 -1.87
C ARG A 141 -9.76 -5.89 -0.44
N TYR A 142 -10.56 -6.86 -0.04
CA TYR A 142 -10.57 -7.43 1.31
C TYR A 142 -9.88 -8.79 1.34
N VAL A 143 -9.17 -9.05 2.43
CA VAL A 143 -8.34 -10.25 2.61
C VAL A 143 -8.91 -11.18 3.70
N ASP A 144 -9.86 -10.69 4.50
CA ASP A 144 -10.28 -11.33 5.76
C ASP A 144 -11.52 -12.23 5.69
N GLU A 145 -12.12 -12.40 4.52
CA GLU A 145 -13.30 -13.25 4.39
C GLU A 145 -12.98 -14.47 3.55
N LYS A 146 -13.51 -15.63 3.98
CA LYS A 146 -13.65 -16.86 3.20
C LYS A 146 -14.45 -16.58 1.93
N GLN A 147 -13.88 -15.83 0.99
CA GLN A 147 -14.55 -15.47 -0.24
C GLN A 147 -14.32 -16.57 -1.25
N SER A 148 -15.43 -17.02 -1.82
CA SER A 148 -15.42 -18.00 -2.91
C SER A 148 -14.52 -17.51 -4.02
N GLU A 149 -13.92 -18.48 -4.71
CA GLU A 149 -13.26 -18.29 -5.99
C GLU A 149 -14.10 -17.32 -6.87
N PHE A 150 -13.49 -16.19 -7.22
CA PHE A 150 -14.15 -15.17 -8.01
C PHE A 150 -14.03 -15.53 -9.49
N THR A 151 -15.14 -15.91 -10.11
CA THR A 151 -15.18 -16.16 -11.55
C THR A 151 -15.69 -14.93 -12.29
N LEU A 152 -14.89 -14.42 -13.23
CA LEU A 152 -15.26 -13.31 -14.10
C LEU A 152 -16.35 -13.77 -15.09
N ALA A 153 -17.51 -13.11 -15.08
CA ALA A 153 -18.58 -13.38 -16.03
C ALA A 153 -18.13 -13.09 -17.48
N THR A 154 -18.52 -13.94 -18.42
CA THR A 154 -18.11 -13.86 -19.83
C THR A 154 -18.50 -12.52 -20.47
N GLU A 155 -19.68 -12.00 -20.14
CA GLU A 155 -20.16 -10.71 -20.63
C GLU A 155 -19.30 -9.54 -20.11
N VAL A 156 -18.87 -9.60 -18.85
CA VAL A 156 -17.98 -8.58 -18.27
C VAL A 156 -16.60 -8.67 -18.90
N LYS A 157 -16.06 -9.89 -19.08
CA LYS A 157 -14.79 -10.10 -19.76
C LYS A 157 -14.82 -9.55 -21.18
N LYS A 158 -15.87 -9.87 -21.93
CA LYS A 158 -16.10 -9.34 -23.28
C LYS A 158 -16.15 -7.81 -23.22
N TYR A 159 -17.02 -7.24 -22.40
CA TYR A 159 -17.14 -5.79 -22.26
C TYR A 159 -15.81 -5.10 -21.94
N LEU A 160 -14.92 -5.69 -21.14
CA LEU A 160 -13.64 -5.05 -20.81
C LEU A 160 -12.55 -5.26 -21.89
N LEU A 161 -12.59 -6.36 -22.65
CA LEU A 161 -11.44 -6.80 -23.46
C LEU A 161 -11.72 -6.99 -24.96
N ASP A 162 -12.97 -6.91 -25.44
CA ASP A 162 -13.33 -7.26 -26.83
C ASP A 162 -12.53 -6.47 -27.88
N SER A 163 -12.24 -5.19 -27.58
CA SER A 163 -11.49 -4.29 -28.46
C SER A 163 -9.98 -4.33 -28.23
N SER A 164 -9.48 -5.20 -27.36
CA SER A 164 -8.05 -5.36 -27.06
C SER A 164 -7.72 -6.83 -26.75
N PRO A 165 -7.82 -7.73 -27.76
CA PRO A 165 -7.64 -9.17 -27.55
C PRO A 165 -6.25 -9.56 -27.07
N ASP A 166 -5.22 -8.76 -27.41
CA ASP A 166 -3.83 -8.98 -27.00
C ASP A 166 -3.51 -8.42 -25.60
N ALA A 167 -4.50 -7.81 -24.92
CA ALA A 167 -4.29 -7.25 -23.59
C ALA A 167 -3.94 -8.36 -22.58
N THR A 168 -2.90 -8.13 -21.81
CA THR A 168 -2.55 -9.02 -20.69
C THR A 168 -3.65 -8.95 -19.65
N PHE A 169 -4.28 -10.08 -19.34
CA PHE A 169 -5.28 -10.19 -18.30
C PHE A 169 -4.69 -10.89 -17.07
N THR A 170 -4.72 -10.21 -15.92
CA THR A 170 -4.20 -10.76 -14.66
C THR A 170 -5.26 -10.64 -13.57
N MET A 171 -5.57 -11.76 -12.93
CA MET A 171 -6.39 -11.80 -11.73
C MET A 171 -5.47 -12.10 -10.54
N VAL A 172 -5.36 -11.16 -9.62
CA VAL A 172 -4.51 -11.28 -8.43
C VAL A 172 -5.25 -12.11 -7.40
N SER A 173 -4.58 -13.11 -6.83
CA SER A 173 -5.15 -13.92 -5.76
C SER A 173 -5.03 -13.23 -4.40
N HIS A 174 -5.84 -13.66 -3.42
CA HIS A 174 -5.74 -13.16 -2.05
C HIS A 174 -4.37 -13.51 -1.46
N GLU A 175 -3.87 -14.71 -1.76
CA GLU A 175 -2.57 -15.20 -1.32
C GLU A 175 -1.43 -14.31 -1.84
N GLU A 176 -1.51 -13.83 -3.07
CA GLU A 176 -0.52 -12.89 -3.62
C GLU A 176 -0.54 -11.55 -2.88
N ILE A 177 -1.72 -11.02 -2.53
CA ILE A 177 -1.83 -9.78 -1.74
C ILE A 177 -1.31 -9.98 -0.31
N ILE A 178 -1.67 -11.09 0.34
CA ILE A 178 -1.15 -11.45 1.66
C ILE A 178 0.37 -11.54 1.60
N ALA A 179 0.91 -12.20 0.58
CA ALA A 179 2.36 -12.33 0.39
C ALA A 179 3.02 -10.95 0.25
N VAL A 180 2.46 -10.04 -0.56
CA VAL A 180 3.00 -8.69 -0.73
C VAL A 180 2.93 -7.88 0.58
N LYS A 181 1.83 -7.99 1.33
CA LYS A 181 1.68 -7.34 2.66
C LYS A 181 2.73 -7.88 3.64
N ASN A 182 2.87 -9.20 3.73
CA ASN A 182 3.83 -9.86 4.61
C ASN A 182 5.27 -9.54 4.22
N VAL A 183 5.61 -9.47 2.92
CA VAL A 183 6.91 -9.01 2.44
C VAL A 183 7.20 -7.59 2.93
N THR A 184 6.20 -6.71 2.91
CA THR A 184 6.33 -5.32 3.37
C THR A 184 6.53 -5.25 4.87
N ILE A 185 5.76 -6.02 5.65
CA ILE A 185 5.90 -6.11 7.11
C ILE A 185 7.28 -6.65 7.47
N ALA A 186 7.70 -7.78 6.90
CA ALA A 186 9.01 -8.38 7.14
C ALA A 186 10.16 -7.40 6.86
N ARG A 187 10.10 -6.65 5.75
CA ARG A 187 11.12 -5.63 5.44
C ARG A 187 11.15 -4.50 6.46
N LYS A 188 10.00 -4.00 6.91
CA LYS A 188 9.93 -2.95 7.94
C LYS A 188 10.49 -3.44 9.27
N LEU A 189 10.15 -4.67 9.65
CA LEU A 189 10.68 -5.31 10.85
C LEU A 189 12.20 -5.51 10.77
N MET A 190 12.73 -5.97 9.63
CA MET A 190 14.18 -6.10 9.42
C MET A 190 14.92 -4.77 9.53
N ILE A 191 14.34 -3.66 9.06
CA ILE A 191 14.91 -2.31 9.22
C ILE A 191 14.89 -1.91 10.71
N LYS A 192 13.76 -2.15 11.39
CA LYS A 192 13.62 -1.87 12.82
C LYS A 192 14.61 -2.69 13.67
N LEU A 193 14.83 -3.96 13.30
CA LEU A 193 15.81 -4.84 13.93
C LEU A 193 17.22 -4.27 13.77
N GLY A 194 17.63 -3.91 12.56
CA GLY A 194 18.94 -3.28 12.33
C GLY A 194 19.15 -2.04 13.20
N ALA A 195 18.17 -1.13 13.23
CA ALA A 195 18.25 0.07 14.07
C ALA A 195 18.29 -0.24 15.57
N ALA A 196 17.65 -1.32 16.03
CA ALA A 196 17.72 -1.74 17.43
C ALA A 196 19.09 -2.34 17.77
N LEU A 197 19.68 -3.10 16.85
CA LEU A 197 21.03 -3.65 16.98
C LEU A 197 22.09 -2.54 17.02
N ASP A 198 21.97 -1.54 16.14
CA ASP A 198 22.89 -0.40 16.13
C ASP A 198 22.85 0.37 17.46
N LYS A 199 21.65 0.65 17.98
CA LYS A 199 21.50 1.29 19.30
C LYS A 199 22.11 0.48 20.44
N LEU A 200 21.93 -0.84 20.41
CA LEU A 200 22.48 -1.70 21.46
C LEU A 200 24.02 -1.72 21.41
N LYS A 201 24.62 -1.68 20.21
CA LYS A 201 26.06 -1.53 20.04
C LYS A 201 26.58 -0.19 20.56
N GLU A 202 25.93 0.92 20.17
CA GLU A 202 26.31 2.26 20.64
C GLU A 202 26.31 2.34 22.16
N ASN A 203 25.26 1.81 22.82
CA ASN A 203 25.18 1.76 24.27
C ASN A 203 26.28 0.90 24.91
N SER A 204 26.77 -0.14 24.24
CA SER A 204 27.88 -0.97 24.73
C SER A 204 29.26 -0.31 24.54
N GLU A 205 29.42 0.50 23.49
CA GLU A 205 30.66 1.21 23.16
C GLU A 205 30.87 2.48 23.99
N THR A 206 29.82 3.25 24.28
CA THR A 206 29.94 4.46 25.13
C THR A 206 30.41 4.11 26.55
N ASN A 207 30.00 2.94 27.05
CA ASN A 207 30.29 2.51 28.42
C ASN A 207 31.71 1.94 28.61
N THR A 208 32.43 1.61 27.53
CA THR A 208 33.82 1.13 27.62
C THR A 208 34.85 2.26 27.59
N SER A 209 34.44 3.50 27.29
CA SER A 209 35.35 4.65 27.19
C SER A 209 35.58 5.43 28.51
N ASP A 210 34.75 5.19 29.53
CA ASP A 210 34.81 5.90 30.83
C ASP A 210 35.60 5.16 31.94
N MET A 211 36.18 3.98 31.65
CA MET A 211 36.85 3.15 32.66
C MET A 211 38.40 3.19 32.66
N ASP A 212 39.03 4.01 31.82
CA ASP A 212 40.50 4.13 31.77
C ASP A 212 41.05 5.27 32.68
N GLN A 213 40.60 5.34 33.94
CA GLN A 213 41.34 6.06 34.99
C GLN A 213 41.58 5.16 36.21
N ASP A 214 42.84 4.73 36.32
CA ASP A 214 43.48 4.04 37.44
C ASP A 214 43.37 4.89 38.73
N GLU A 215 42.56 4.46 39.71
CA GLU A 215 42.76 4.84 41.12
C GLU A 215 42.11 3.82 42.10
N ALA A 216 42.81 3.58 43.23
CA ALA A 216 42.57 2.49 44.19
C ALA A 216 41.24 2.58 44.98
N PRO A 217 40.71 1.48 45.57
CA PRO A 217 39.29 1.35 45.89
C PRO A 217 38.91 2.02 47.22
N SER A 218 37.88 2.87 47.20
CA SER A 218 37.17 3.35 48.40
C SER A 218 35.75 2.75 48.46
N GLU A 219 35.34 2.26 49.63
CA GLU A 219 34.07 1.53 49.87
C GLU A 219 32.81 2.34 49.49
N SER A 220 32.93 3.67 49.31
CA SER A 220 31.87 4.56 48.82
C SER A 220 31.50 4.34 47.35
N HIS A 221 32.38 3.75 46.54
CA HIS A 221 32.11 3.52 45.11
C HIS A 221 31.26 2.26 44.86
N ILE A 222 31.19 1.32 45.80
CA ILE A 222 30.50 0.04 45.60
C ILE A 222 28.99 0.25 45.46
N ALA A 223 28.38 1.08 46.31
CA ALA A 223 26.94 1.35 46.25
C ALA A 223 26.52 2.11 44.98
N THR A 224 27.37 3.03 44.49
CA THR A 224 27.10 3.80 43.26
C THR A 224 27.30 2.97 41.99
N VAL A 225 28.22 1.99 42.03
CA VAL A 225 28.41 1.04 40.93
C VAL A 225 27.27 0.01 40.89
N GLU A 226 26.77 -0.47 42.04
CA GLU A 226 25.64 -1.40 42.09
C GLU A 226 24.34 -0.79 41.55
N GLU A 227 24.03 0.46 41.88
CA GLU A 227 22.84 1.17 41.37
C GLU A 227 22.92 1.44 39.86
N GLN A 228 24.11 1.77 39.34
CA GLN A 228 24.33 1.93 37.90
C GLN A 228 24.24 0.60 37.14
N VAL A 229 24.71 -0.50 37.73
CA VAL A 229 24.64 -1.85 37.15
C VAL A 229 23.19 -2.36 37.06
N GLU A 230 22.34 -2.02 38.03
CA GLU A 230 20.91 -2.37 38.00
C GLU A 230 20.14 -1.63 36.89
N ASP A 231 20.34 -0.31 36.75
CA ASP A 231 19.69 0.51 35.72
C ASP A 231 20.18 0.12 34.29
N LEU A 232 21.46 -0.21 34.15
CA LEU A 232 22.05 -0.76 32.92
C LEU A 232 21.46 -2.13 32.58
N ASN A 233 21.31 -3.03 33.56
CA ASN A 233 20.68 -4.32 33.35
C ASN A 233 19.21 -4.17 32.93
N GLU A 234 18.47 -3.21 33.47
CA GLU A 234 17.07 -2.99 33.08
C GLU A 234 16.94 -2.47 31.64
N VAL A 235 17.78 -1.50 31.23
CA VAL A 235 17.81 -0.98 29.85
C VAL A 235 18.27 -2.05 28.84
N VAL A 236 19.24 -2.86 29.23
CA VAL A 236 19.77 -3.94 28.39
C VAL A 236 18.76 -5.09 28.28
N MET A 237 18.12 -5.52 29.38
CA MET A 237 17.09 -6.56 29.38
C MET A 237 15.83 -6.14 28.60
N THR A 238 15.45 -4.87 28.67
CA THR A 238 14.33 -4.34 27.86
C THR A 238 14.70 -4.25 26.37
N GLY A 239 15.96 -3.91 26.05
CA GLY A 239 16.50 -3.90 24.69
C GLY A 239 16.58 -5.29 24.04
N THR A 240 17.11 -6.28 24.76
CA THR A 240 17.24 -7.67 24.28
C THR A 240 15.89 -8.37 24.14
N SER A 241 14.95 -8.12 25.07
CA SER A 241 13.57 -8.59 24.97
C SER A 241 12.90 -8.06 23.70
N ARG A 242 13.11 -6.77 23.39
CA ARG A 242 12.55 -6.14 22.18
C ARG A 242 13.15 -6.67 20.88
N ILE A 243 14.45 -6.99 20.86
CA ILE A 243 15.11 -7.63 19.71
C ILE A 243 14.54 -9.03 19.48
N THR A 244 14.36 -9.80 20.54
CA THR A 244 13.81 -11.17 20.49
C THR A 244 12.38 -11.18 19.92
N GLU A 245 11.53 -10.24 20.37
CA GLU A 245 10.18 -10.05 19.81
C GLU A 245 10.21 -9.77 18.31
N ILE A 246 11.07 -8.85 17.85
CA ILE A 246 11.17 -8.49 16.44
C ILE A 246 11.65 -9.67 15.60
N LEU A 247 12.63 -10.44 16.10
CA LEU A 247 13.11 -11.66 15.44
C LEU A 247 11.97 -12.68 15.25
N GLN A 248 11.20 -12.93 16.31
CA GLN A 248 10.05 -13.84 16.26
C GLN A 248 8.98 -13.35 15.27
N GLU A 249 8.61 -12.07 15.31
CA GLU A 249 7.64 -11.49 14.37
C GLU A 249 8.08 -11.62 12.91
N ILE A 250 9.38 -11.46 12.63
CA ILE A 250 9.92 -11.66 11.27
C ILE A 250 9.81 -13.13 10.88
N GLU A 251 10.23 -14.05 11.74
CA GLU A 251 10.16 -15.49 11.48
C GLU A 251 8.72 -15.93 11.18
N GLU A 252 7.76 -15.56 12.04
CA GLU A 252 6.34 -15.82 11.83
C GLU A 252 5.82 -15.22 10.51
N THR A 253 6.28 -14.03 10.14
CA THR A 253 5.89 -13.40 8.87
C THR A 253 6.48 -14.15 7.66
N LEU A 254 7.72 -14.64 7.75
CA LEU A 254 8.38 -15.39 6.68
C LEU A 254 7.73 -16.76 6.43
N THR A 255 7.21 -17.43 7.47
CA THR A 255 6.50 -18.71 7.30
C THR A 255 5.22 -18.58 6.48
N LYS A 256 4.59 -17.39 6.51
CA LYS A 256 3.37 -17.05 5.76
C LYS A 256 3.65 -16.62 4.31
N LEU A 257 4.90 -16.66 3.84
CA LEU A 257 5.28 -16.26 2.48
C LEU A 257 5.42 -17.44 1.52
N PRO A 258 5.03 -17.26 0.24
CA PRO A 258 5.43 -18.16 -0.82
C PRO A 258 6.95 -18.27 -0.91
N LYS A 259 7.44 -19.46 -1.28
CA LYS A 259 8.87 -19.78 -1.35
C LYS A 259 9.68 -18.73 -2.15
N SER A 260 9.17 -18.29 -3.30
CA SER A 260 9.83 -17.31 -4.17
C SER A 260 10.09 -15.96 -3.51
N HIS A 261 9.22 -15.52 -2.59
CA HIS A 261 9.40 -14.29 -1.82
C HIS A 261 10.22 -14.52 -0.56
N ARG A 262 10.00 -15.67 0.10
CA ARG A 262 10.71 -16.06 1.31
C ARG A 262 12.22 -16.17 1.07
N ASP A 263 12.64 -16.89 0.03
CA ASP A 263 14.06 -17.13 -0.26
C ASP A 263 14.85 -15.82 -0.42
N LYS A 264 14.23 -14.77 -1.00
CA LYS A 264 14.84 -13.44 -1.16
C LYS A 264 15.03 -12.68 0.15
N LEU A 265 14.16 -12.89 1.13
CA LEU A 265 14.19 -12.20 2.42
C LEU A 265 14.98 -12.99 3.46
N GLN A 266 15.00 -14.31 3.34
CA GLN A 266 15.57 -15.24 4.30
C GLN A 266 17.09 -15.07 4.45
N ALA A 267 17.81 -14.82 3.36
CA ALA A 267 19.24 -14.52 3.43
C ALA A 267 19.53 -13.27 4.28
N ARG A 268 18.76 -12.19 4.08
CA ARG A 268 18.90 -10.96 4.88
C ARG A 268 18.52 -11.19 6.33
N PHE A 269 17.48 -11.97 6.58
CA PHE A 269 17.07 -12.34 7.94
C PHE A 269 18.19 -13.07 8.68
N TYR A 270 18.81 -14.08 8.05
CA TYR A 270 19.90 -14.83 8.68
C TYR A 270 21.13 -13.98 8.98
N CYS A 271 21.47 -13.00 8.15
CA CYS A 271 22.52 -12.03 8.48
C CYS A 271 22.18 -11.25 9.76
N LEU A 272 20.94 -10.78 9.89
CA LEU A 272 20.48 -10.05 11.07
C LEU A 272 20.41 -10.94 12.32
N CYS A 273 20.06 -12.22 12.19
CA CYS A 273 20.13 -13.18 13.30
C CYS A 273 21.57 -13.34 13.81
N ALA A 274 22.53 -13.56 12.90
CA ALA A 274 23.94 -13.72 13.28
C ALA A 274 24.51 -12.46 13.93
N GLU A 275 24.08 -11.28 13.47
CA GLU A 275 24.42 -10.00 14.08
C GLU A 275 23.80 -9.87 15.47
N ALA A 276 22.52 -10.19 15.63
CA ALA A 276 21.85 -10.19 16.92
C ALA A 276 22.52 -11.14 17.91
N ASP A 277 22.88 -12.36 17.48
CA ASP A 277 23.63 -13.31 18.31
C ASP A 277 24.98 -12.75 18.74
N THR A 278 25.65 -11.98 17.89
CA THR A 278 26.94 -11.37 18.21
C THR A 278 26.80 -10.24 19.23
N VAL A 279 25.78 -9.39 19.06
CA VAL A 279 25.53 -8.23 19.94
C VAL A 279 24.95 -8.66 21.29
N MET A 280 24.13 -9.72 21.32
CA MET A 280 23.49 -10.21 22.55
C MET A 280 24.34 -11.21 23.34
N ARG A 281 25.31 -11.90 22.72
CA ARG A 281 26.17 -12.87 23.43
C ARG A 281 26.96 -12.32 24.64
N PRO A 282 27.44 -11.06 24.65
CA PRO A 282 28.11 -10.48 25.83
C PRO A 282 27.17 -10.18 27.01
N ILE A 283 25.85 -10.28 26.80
CA ILE A 283 24.81 -9.79 27.71
C ILE A 283 24.08 -10.95 28.45
N VAL A 284 24.16 -12.18 27.91
CA VAL A 284 23.50 -13.39 28.45
C VAL A 284 24.44 -14.21 29.32
#